data_AF-A0A5P9NM55-F1
#
_entry.id   AF-A0A5P9NM55-F1
#
_cell.length_a   1.000
_cell.length_b   1.000
_cell.length_c   1.000
_cell.angle_alpha   90.00
_cell.angle_beta   90.00
_cell.angle_gamma   90.00
#
_symmetry.space_group_name_H-M   'P 1'
#
loop_
_entity.id
_entity.type
_entity.pdbx_description
1 polymer ?
#
loop_
_entity_poly.entity_id
_entity_poly.type
_entity_poly.pdbx_seq_one_letter_code
_entity_poly.pdbx_strand_id
1 'polypeptide(L)'
;MRNQLTNALLLALVSGTAGASSAADIIGEARALGGEELLYREMHACNETKSQCEITYVDASGETIGVKSLDYSTALPAPTVTMRDLRRGKTTTSPTGLKPDVVVDAGFDHFIRQSWDALSAGDEVAFPFLVLGRSKPLGMRVTNSGAACEEGLTCLSVSLDAWWLAMLTDNIELAYDSDRRLVRFSGLSNIPDAQGQGQNVEIRYRYAD
;
A
#
# COMPACT_ATOMS: atom_id res chain seq x y z
N MET A 1 -64.13 24.74 34.11
CA MET A 1 -62.89 24.40 34.82
C MET A 1 -62.15 23.33 34.02
N ARG A 2 -60.89 23.66 33.63
CA ARG A 2 -59.78 22.81 33.15
C ARG A 2 -59.97 21.96 31.88
N ASN A 3 -59.53 22.55 30.76
CA ASN A 3 -59.04 21.85 29.57
C ASN A 3 -57.82 20.97 29.92
N GLN A 4 -57.83 19.72 29.47
CA GLN A 4 -56.67 18.84 29.41
C GLN A 4 -55.89 19.18 28.14
N LEU A 5 -54.63 19.61 28.28
CA LEU A 5 -53.69 19.73 27.17
C LEU A 5 -52.71 18.56 27.28
N THR A 6 -52.81 17.64 26.33
CA THR A 6 -51.91 16.52 26.06
C THR A 6 -50.60 17.06 25.50
N ASN A 7 -49.49 16.91 26.22
CA ASN A 7 -48.15 17.11 25.65
C ASN A 7 -47.61 15.76 25.18
N ALA A 8 -47.66 15.53 23.86
CA ALA A 8 -46.95 14.44 23.21
C ALA A 8 -45.50 14.87 22.96
N LEU A 9 -44.56 14.20 23.62
CA LEU A 9 -43.13 14.37 23.42
C LEU A 9 -42.72 13.59 22.16
N LEU A 10 -42.47 14.27 21.04
CA LEU A 10 -41.85 13.67 19.86
C LEU A 10 -40.37 13.38 20.18
N LEU A 11 -40.01 12.10 20.31
CA LEU A 11 -38.62 11.66 20.17
C LEU A 11 -38.24 11.73 18.69
N ALA A 12 -37.39 12.69 18.33
CA ALA A 12 -36.71 12.69 17.05
C ALA A 12 -35.65 11.57 17.08
N LEU A 13 -35.94 10.46 16.41
CA LEU A 13 -34.95 9.43 16.08
C LEU A 13 -33.94 10.03 15.11
N VAL A 14 -32.75 10.36 15.60
CA VAL A 14 -31.60 10.65 14.76
C VAL A 14 -31.15 9.32 14.17
N SER A 15 -31.60 9.04 12.94
CA SER A 15 -31.07 7.95 12.14
C SER A 15 -29.64 8.30 11.73
N GLY A 16 -28.68 7.97 12.60
CA GLY A 16 -27.28 7.91 12.21
C GLY A 16 -27.13 6.80 11.17
N THR A 17 -26.90 7.17 9.92
CA THR A 17 -26.44 6.21 8.91
C THR A 17 -25.02 5.81 9.30
N ALA A 18 -24.88 4.69 10.03
CA ALA A 18 -23.62 3.99 10.09
C ALA A 18 -23.27 3.58 8.66
N GLY A 19 -22.33 4.29 8.04
CA GLY A 19 -21.73 3.85 6.79
C GLY A 19 -21.18 2.45 7.02
N ALA A 20 -21.59 1.50 6.18
CA ALA A 20 -21.06 0.15 6.23
C ALA A 20 -19.53 0.25 6.09
N SER A 21 -18.80 -0.04 7.17
CA SER A 21 -17.38 -0.29 7.07
C SER A 21 -17.27 -1.61 6.31
N SER A 22 -16.96 -1.53 5.00
CA SER A 22 -16.54 -2.74 4.29
C SER A 22 -15.37 -3.32 5.07
N ALA A 23 -15.43 -4.62 5.38
CA ALA A 23 -14.26 -5.31 5.92
C ALA A 23 -13.11 -5.12 4.92
N ALA A 24 -11.89 -4.92 5.42
CA ALA A 24 -10.74 -4.78 4.55
C ALA A 24 -10.56 -6.07 3.72
N ASP A 25 -10.42 -5.91 2.40
CA ASP A 25 -10.15 -6.99 1.45
C ASP A 25 -8.75 -7.58 1.68
N ILE A 26 -7.82 -6.74 2.13
CA ILE A 26 -6.43 -7.11 2.38
C ILE A 26 -5.97 -6.44 3.67
N ILE A 27 -5.30 -7.22 4.53
CA ILE A 27 -4.64 -6.71 5.73
C ILE A 27 -3.15 -6.98 5.63
N GLY A 28 -2.35 -5.92 5.61
CA GLY A 28 -0.90 -5.99 5.77
C GLY A 28 -0.50 -5.74 7.22
N GLU A 29 0.31 -6.61 7.83
CA GLU A 29 0.93 -6.36 9.14
C GLU A 29 2.39 -5.97 8.95
N ALA A 30 2.73 -4.71 9.21
CA ALA A 30 4.08 -4.18 9.11
C ALA A 30 4.80 -4.29 10.46
N ARG A 31 5.89 -5.07 10.49
CA ARG A 31 6.77 -5.22 11.65
C ARG A 31 8.15 -4.64 11.36
N ALA A 32 8.86 -4.24 12.42
CA ALA A 32 10.25 -3.81 12.31
C ALA A 32 11.11 -4.94 11.69
N LEU A 33 11.95 -4.60 10.70
CA LEU A 33 12.80 -5.60 10.06
C LEU A 33 13.76 -6.24 11.07
N GLY A 34 13.78 -7.58 11.13
CA GLY A 34 14.60 -8.34 12.09
C GLY A 34 14.02 -8.45 13.51
N GLY A 35 12.79 -7.95 13.75
CA GLY A 35 12.09 -8.05 15.02
C GLY A 35 10.62 -8.46 14.88
N GLU A 36 9.94 -8.62 16.01
CA GLU A 36 8.50 -8.96 16.06
C GLU A 36 7.60 -7.76 16.34
N GLU A 37 8.19 -6.58 16.56
CA GLU A 37 7.47 -5.35 16.91
C GLU A 37 6.54 -4.94 15.78
N LEU A 38 5.23 -4.98 16.04
CA LEU A 38 4.22 -4.42 15.15
C LEU A 38 4.34 -2.89 15.15
N LEU A 39 4.55 -2.31 13.97
CA LEU A 39 4.64 -0.86 13.81
C LEU A 39 3.28 -0.31 13.37
N TYR A 40 2.68 -0.93 12.35
CA TYR A 40 1.35 -0.56 11.86
C TYR A 40 0.70 -1.71 11.07
N ARG A 41 -0.58 -1.52 10.77
CA ARG A 41 -1.39 -2.35 9.88
C ARG A 41 -1.84 -1.51 8.69
N GLU A 42 -1.86 -2.13 7.52
CA GLU A 42 -2.49 -1.60 6.33
C GLU A 42 -3.84 -2.30 6.15
N MET A 43 -4.93 -1.56 6.17
CA MET A 43 -6.27 -2.08 5.91
C MET A 43 -6.72 -1.59 4.53
N HIS A 44 -6.70 -2.47 3.54
CA HIS A 44 -7.01 -2.14 2.15
C HIS A 44 -8.49 -2.45 1.89
N ALA A 45 -9.21 -1.47 1.35
CA ALA A 45 -10.57 -1.64 0.89
C ALA A 45 -10.68 -1.06 -0.52
N CYS A 46 -11.20 -1.84 -1.46
CA CYS A 46 -11.41 -1.41 -2.84
C CYS A 46 -12.89 -1.39 -3.20
N ASN A 47 -13.25 -0.61 -4.22
CA ASN A 47 -14.55 -0.78 -4.86
C ASN A 47 -14.63 -2.13 -5.60
N GLU A 48 -15.83 -2.55 -6.00
CA GLU A 48 -16.07 -3.85 -6.66
C GLU A 48 -15.19 -4.06 -7.91
N THR A 49 -14.93 -2.99 -8.67
CA THR A 49 -14.12 -3.02 -9.88
C THR A 49 -12.61 -2.93 -9.62
N LYS A 50 -12.19 -2.79 -8.35
CA LYS A 50 -10.80 -2.56 -7.92
C LYS A 50 -10.12 -1.35 -8.58
N SER A 51 -10.91 -0.42 -9.10
CA SER A 51 -10.41 0.78 -9.78
C SER A 51 -10.12 1.93 -8.82
N GLN A 52 -10.73 1.89 -7.63
CA GLN A 52 -10.47 2.83 -6.55
C GLN A 52 -10.29 2.05 -5.26
N CYS A 53 -9.21 2.37 -4.55
CA CYS A 53 -8.87 1.71 -3.29
C CYS A 53 -8.46 2.73 -2.24
N GLU A 54 -8.77 2.42 -0.98
CA GLU A 54 -8.31 3.16 0.18
C GLU A 54 -7.54 2.21 1.10
N ILE A 55 -6.36 2.65 1.55
CA ILE A 55 -5.53 1.96 2.51
C ILE A 55 -5.49 2.81 3.77
N THR A 56 -6.05 2.28 4.85
CA THR A 56 -5.99 2.89 6.17
C THR A 56 -4.79 2.34 6.92
N TYR A 57 -3.92 3.23 7.41
CA TYR A 57 -2.76 2.90 8.22
C TYR A 57 -3.12 3.05 9.70
N VAL A 58 -3.07 1.94 10.43
CA VAL A 58 -3.43 1.88 11.86
C VAL A 58 -2.20 1.47 12.66
N ASP A 59 -1.80 2.25 13.66
CA ASP A 59 -0.64 1.91 14.47
C ASP A 59 -0.90 0.73 15.43
N ALA A 60 0.13 0.37 16.21
CA ALA A 60 0.05 -0.72 17.17
C ALA A 60 -1.00 -0.51 18.29
N SER A 61 -1.37 0.74 18.58
CA SER A 61 -2.39 1.07 19.58
C SER A 61 -3.83 1.00 19.04
N GLY A 62 -3.98 0.95 17.71
CA GLY A 62 -5.27 1.01 17.03
C GLY A 62 -5.63 2.40 16.52
N GLU A 63 -4.76 3.39 16.62
CA GLU A 63 -4.99 4.75 16.11
C GLU A 63 -4.73 4.82 14.60
N THR A 64 -5.62 5.48 13.86
CA THR A 64 -5.37 5.77 12.44
C THR A 64 -4.33 6.87 12.29
N ILE A 65 -3.18 6.52 11.72
CA ILE A 65 -2.05 7.44 11.53
C ILE A 65 -1.95 7.99 10.10
N GLY A 66 -2.64 7.37 9.15
CA GLY A 66 -2.62 7.80 7.76
C GLY A 66 -3.65 7.12 6.88
N VAL A 67 -3.91 7.72 5.71
CA VAL A 67 -4.79 7.17 4.68
C VAL A 67 -4.15 7.38 3.31
N LYS A 68 -4.09 6.31 2.50
CA LYS A 68 -3.69 6.37 1.09
C LYS A 68 -4.88 6.06 0.19
N SER A 69 -5.19 6.96 -0.71
CA SER A 69 -6.21 6.77 -1.74
C SER A 69 -5.53 6.51 -3.08
N LEU A 70 -6.04 5.50 -3.81
CA LEU A 70 -5.54 5.05 -5.11
C LEU A 70 -6.67 5.14 -6.13
N ASP A 71 -6.36 5.75 -7.28
CA ASP A 71 -7.24 5.78 -8.45
C ASP A 71 -6.50 5.21 -9.66
N TYR A 72 -6.95 4.03 -10.11
CA TYR A 72 -6.41 3.27 -11.22
C TYR A 72 -7.13 3.53 -12.55
N SER A 73 -8.09 4.45 -12.60
CA SER A 73 -8.95 4.68 -13.79
C SER A 73 -8.18 5.02 -15.07
N THR A 74 -6.97 5.55 -14.95
CA THR A 74 -6.13 5.95 -16.09
C THR A 74 -5.04 4.93 -16.41
N ALA A 75 -4.35 4.38 -15.41
CA ALA A 75 -3.25 3.44 -15.60
C ALA A 75 -3.04 2.56 -14.36
N LEU A 76 -2.92 1.25 -14.57
CA LEU A 76 -2.67 0.29 -13.47
C LEU A 76 -1.28 0.46 -12.84
N PRO A 77 -0.18 0.59 -13.59
CA PRO A 77 1.16 0.78 -13.01
C PRO A 77 1.38 2.20 -12.46
N ALA A 78 0.55 3.16 -12.86
CA ALA A 78 0.72 4.58 -12.57
C ALA A 78 -0.59 5.22 -12.05
N PRO A 79 -1.14 4.72 -10.93
CA PRO A 79 -2.36 5.30 -10.38
C PRO A 79 -2.14 6.75 -9.93
N THR A 80 -3.23 7.50 -9.84
CA THR A 80 -3.20 8.72 -9.01
C THR A 80 -3.18 8.28 -7.55
N VAL A 81 -2.16 8.71 -6.82
CA VAL A 81 -1.98 8.37 -5.40
C VAL A 81 -2.09 9.64 -4.58
N THR A 82 -2.93 9.61 -3.55
CA THR A 82 -2.97 10.66 -2.52
C THR A 82 -2.70 10.05 -1.16
N MET A 83 -1.70 10.56 -0.46
CA MET A 83 -1.32 10.14 0.88
C MET A 83 -1.62 11.26 1.89
N ARG A 84 -2.33 10.92 2.95
CA ARG A 84 -2.63 11.80 4.09
C ARG A 84 -1.94 11.24 5.33
N ASP A 85 -0.89 11.90 5.81
CA ASP A 85 -0.25 11.63 7.11
C ASP A 85 -1.00 12.42 8.19
N LEU A 86 -1.79 11.72 9.01
CA LEU A 86 -2.63 12.34 10.03
C LEU A 86 -1.84 12.79 11.24
N ARG A 87 -0.71 12.14 11.55
CA ARG A 87 0.19 12.53 12.65
C ARG A 87 0.78 13.92 12.41
N ARG A 88 0.98 14.29 11.14
CA ARG A 88 1.64 15.54 10.73
C ARG A 88 0.71 16.52 10.00
N GLY A 89 -0.55 16.14 9.76
CA GLY A 89 -1.50 16.92 8.96
C GLY A 89 -1.03 17.18 7.53
N LYS A 90 -0.21 16.30 6.95
CA LYS A 90 0.41 16.50 5.62
C LYS A 90 -0.31 15.67 4.58
N THR A 91 -0.66 16.29 3.46
CA THR A 91 -1.17 15.57 2.28
C THR A 91 -0.17 15.66 1.14
N THR A 92 0.01 14.59 0.38
CA THR A 92 0.90 14.53 -0.79
C THR A 92 0.23 13.72 -1.90
N THR A 93 0.21 14.28 -3.10
CA THR A 93 -0.41 13.64 -4.27
C THR A 93 0.63 13.43 -5.35
N SER A 94 0.51 12.34 -6.10
CA SER A 94 1.36 12.08 -7.27
C SER A 94 1.16 13.17 -8.33
N PRO A 95 2.21 13.55 -9.08
CA PRO A 95 2.06 14.50 -10.18
C PRO A 95 1.18 13.93 -11.30
N THR A 96 0.56 14.81 -12.07
CA THR A 96 -0.21 14.47 -13.27
C THR A 96 0.69 14.51 -14.51
N GLY A 97 0.23 13.93 -15.63
CA GLY A 97 0.94 13.99 -16.91
C GLY A 97 2.27 13.22 -16.92
N LEU A 98 2.37 12.16 -16.11
CA LEU A 98 3.53 11.28 -16.11
C LEU A 98 3.68 10.56 -17.46
N LYS A 99 4.92 10.18 -17.79
CA LYS A 99 5.15 9.36 -18.98
C LYS A 99 4.51 7.98 -18.78
N PRO A 100 4.02 7.33 -19.86
CA PRO A 100 3.27 6.07 -19.77
C PRO A 100 4.04 4.90 -19.14
N ASP A 101 5.38 4.95 -19.13
CA ASP A 101 6.27 3.90 -18.62
C ASP A 101 6.63 4.06 -17.14
N VAL A 102 6.24 5.17 -16.49
CA VAL A 102 6.52 5.40 -15.08
C VAL A 102 5.61 4.57 -14.20
N VAL A 103 6.19 3.83 -13.27
CA VAL A 103 5.48 3.09 -12.22
C VAL A 103 5.38 3.98 -10.98
N VAL A 104 4.21 4.08 -10.36
CA VAL A 104 3.96 4.99 -9.22
C VAL A 104 3.53 4.20 -7.99
N ASP A 105 4.32 4.24 -6.93
CA ASP A 105 4.00 3.72 -5.59
C ASP A 105 3.28 2.34 -5.64
N ALA A 106 1.99 2.27 -5.27
CA ALA A 106 1.21 1.03 -5.23
C ALA A 106 0.91 0.42 -6.62
N GLY A 107 1.12 1.16 -7.72
CA GLY A 107 1.06 0.62 -9.08
C GLY A 107 2.17 -0.41 -9.37
N PHE A 108 3.20 -0.47 -8.52
CA PHE A 108 4.27 -1.44 -8.63
C PHE A 108 3.79 -2.90 -8.57
N ASP A 109 2.78 -3.25 -7.75
CA ASP A 109 2.22 -4.60 -7.72
C ASP A 109 1.60 -4.99 -9.08
N HIS A 110 0.87 -4.06 -9.71
CA HIS A 110 0.33 -4.27 -11.06
C HIS A 110 1.44 -4.42 -12.10
N PHE A 111 2.51 -3.62 -12.02
CA PHE A 111 3.67 -3.75 -12.89
C PHE A 111 4.29 -5.15 -12.79
N ILE A 112 4.53 -5.65 -11.58
CA ILE A 112 5.09 -6.99 -11.36
C ILE A 112 4.20 -8.07 -11.99
N ARG A 113 2.89 -8.00 -11.80
CA ARG A 113 1.94 -8.96 -12.40
C ARG A 113 1.91 -8.89 -13.92
N GLN A 114 2.11 -7.71 -14.51
CA GLN A 114 2.22 -7.53 -15.96
C GLN A 114 3.53 -8.09 -16.52
N SER A 115 4.61 -8.03 -15.74
CA SER A 115 5.93 -8.57 -16.09
C SER A 115 6.14 -10.03 -15.66
N TRP A 116 5.08 -10.71 -15.19
CA TRP A 116 5.20 -12.01 -14.52
C TRP A 116 5.88 -13.07 -15.35
N ASP A 117 5.57 -13.17 -16.64
CA ASP A 117 6.09 -14.23 -17.50
C ASP A 117 7.60 -14.06 -17.73
N ALA A 118 8.07 -12.82 -17.92
CA ALA A 118 9.51 -12.51 -18.03
C ALA A 118 10.25 -12.82 -16.73
N LEU A 119 9.70 -12.37 -15.60
CA LEU A 119 10.28 -12.63 -14.27
C LEU A 119 10.31 -14.12 -13.93
N SER A 120 9.28 -14.87 -14.32
CA SER A 120 9.23 -16.33 -14.15
C SER A 120 10.25 -17.06 -15.03
N ALA A 121 10.61 -16.49 -16.19
CA ALA A 121 11.67 -17.01 -17.05
C ALA A 121 13.09 -16.69 -16.53
N GLY A 122 13.20 -15.89 -15.47
CA GLY A 122 14.48 -15.43 -14.90
C GLY A 122 15.01 -14.15 -15.53
N ASP A 123 14.22 -13.47 -16.37
CA ASP A 123 14.60 -12.20 -16.96
C ASP A 123 14.67 -11.10 -15.88
N GLU A 124 15.52 -10.12 -16.14
CA GLU A 124 15.55 -8.88 -15.39
C GLU A 124 14.67 -7.83 -16.09
N VAL A 125 13.87 -7.11 -15.31
CA VAL A 125 12.99 -6.07 -15.83
C VAL A 125 13.31 -4.74 -15.16
N ALA A 126 13.77 -3.78 -15.96
CA ALA A 126 14.05 -2.41 -15.53
C ALA A 126 12.83 -1.51 -15.72
N PHE A 127 12.62 -0.57 -14.80
CA PHE A 127 11.48 0.36 -14.84
C PHE A 127 11.77 1.66 -14.05
N PRO A 128 11.24 2.81 -14.51
CA PRO A 128 11.29 4.05 -13.74
C PRO A 128 10.21 4.07 -12.65
N PHE A 129 10.61 4.15 -11.38
CA PHE A 129 9.72 4.14 -10.22
C PHE A 129 9.64 5.50 -9.53
N LEU A 130 8.44 6.07 -9.42
CA LEU A 130 8.19 7.32 -8.72
C LEU A 130 7.57 7.06 -7.34
N VAL A 131 8.36 7.34 -6.31
CA VAL A 131 7.90 7.40 -4.92
C VAL A 131 7.22 8.75 -4.66
N LEU A 132 6.11 8.73 -3.92
CA LEU A 132 5.44 9.96 -3.51
C LEU A 132 6.39 10.94 -2.80
N GLY A 133 6.23 12.23 -3.10
CA GLY A 133 7.08 13.29 -2.55
C GLY A 133 8.40 13.51 -3.29
N ARG A 134 8.76 12.67 -4.27
CA ARG A 134 9.89 12.91 -5.18
C ARG A 134 9.44 13.66 -6.44
N SER A 135 10.34 14.45 -7.00
CA SER A 135 10.13 15.13 -8.29
C SER A 135 10.62 14.33 -9.51
N LYS A 136 11.46 13.31 -9.29
CA LYS A 136 12.04 12.46 -10.34
C LYS A 136 11.94 10.98 -9.97
N PRO A 137 11.59 10.11 -10.94
CA PRO A 137 11.64 8.67 -10.76
C PRO A 137 13.07 8.17 -10.47
N LEU A 138 13.14 7.03 -9.79
CA LEU A 138 14.32 6.20 -9.62
C LEU A 138 14.36 5.17 -10.76
N GLY A 139 15.54 4.88 -11.31
CA GLY A 139 15.73 3.69 -12.13
C GLY A 139 15.81 2.48 -11.22
N MET A 140 14.85 1.57 -11.34
CA MET A 140 14.79 0.33 -10.57
C MET A 140 14.89 -0.85 -11.53
N ARG A 141 15.34 -1.99 -11.00
CA ARG A 141 15.27 -3.28 -11.67
C ARG A 141 14.70 -4.32 -10.72
N VAL A 142 13.92 -5.25 -11.26
CA VAL A 142 13.42 -6.41 -10.53
C VAL A 142 13.88 -7.68 -11.22
N THR A 143 14.28 -8.66 -10.42
CA THR A 143 14.69 -9.98 -10.89
C THR A 143 14.11 -11.06 -9.97
N ASN A 144 14.01 -12.27 -10.49
CA ASN A 144 13.71 -13.44 -9.68
C ASN A 144 14.94 -13.76 -8.80
N SER A 145 14.74 -13.84 -7.50
CA SER A 145 15.82 -14.07 -6.53
C SER A 145 16.48 -15.44 -6.67
N GLY A 146 15.80 -16.42 -7.29
CA GLY A 146 16.37 -17.72 -7.72
C GLY A 146 16.77 -18.70 -6.61
N ALA A 147 17.14 -18.26 -5.40
CA ALA A 147 17.61 -19.15 -4.34
C ALA A 147 17.54 -18.51 -2.93
N ALA A 148 16.34 -18.46 -2.34
CA ALA A 148 16.06 -18.37 -0.88
C ALA A 148 14.56 -18.12 -0.62
N CYS A 149 13.67 -18.71 -1.41
CA CYS A 149 12.24 -18.48 -1.26
C CYS A 149 11.58 -19.60 -0.46
N GLU A 150 10.61 -19.25 0.38
CA GLU A 150 9.73 -20.23 1.03
C GLU A 150 9.03 -21.08 -0.04
N GLU A 151 8.83 -22.37 0.24
CA GLU A 151 8.23 -23.31 -0.70
C GLU A 151 6.83 -22.82 -1.13
N GLY A 152 6.54 -22.89 -2.44
CA GLY A 152 5.28 -22.44 -3.01
C GLY A 152 5.18 -20.93 -3.27
N LEU A 153 6.20 -20.14 -2.91
CA LEU A 153 6.26 -18.71 -3.21
C LEU A 153 7.22 -18.40 -4.37
N THR A 154 6.94 -17.31 -5.07
CA THR A 154 7.86 -16.67 -6.03
C THR A 154 8.46 -15.43 -5.39
N CYS A 155 9.77 -15.43 -5.15
CA CYS A 155 10.46 -14.33 -4.50
C CYS A 155 11.20 -13.46 -5.51
N LEU A 156 10.98 -12.15 -5.43
CA LEU A 156 11.57 -11.16 -6.33
C LEU A 156 12.43 -10.19 -5.51
N SER A 157 13.59 -9.83 -6.05
CA SER A 157 14.46 -8.81 -5.48
C SER A 157 14.42 -7.58 -6.36
N VAL A 158 14.17 -6.42 -5.76
CA VAL A 158 14.12 -5.12 -6.42
C VAL A 158 15.28 -4.28 -5.92
N SER A 159 16.04 -3.71 -6.85
CA SER A 159 17.22 -2.89 -6.54
C SER A 159 17.27 -1.66 -7.45
N LEU A 160 18.14 -0.71 -7.11
CA LEU A 160 18.46 0.39 -8.03
C LEU A 160 19.16 -0.16 -9.28
N ASP A 161 18.80 0.39 -10.44
CA ASP A 161 19.43 0.06 -11.74
C ASP A 161 20.88 0.58 -11.82
N ALA A 162 21.22 1.59 -11.01
CA ALA A 162 22.57 2.09 -10.90
C ALA A 162 23.45 1.17 -10.02
N TRP A 163 24.28 0.34 -10.67
CA TRP A 163 25.17 -0.63 -10.04
C TRP A 163 26.07 -0.08 -8.91
N TRP A 164 26.47 1.20 -8.95
CA TRP A 164 27.28 1.84 -7.90
C TRP A 164 26.45 2.30 -6.68
N LEU A 165 25.15 2.57 -6.85
CA LEU A 165 24.23 2.89 -5.75
C LEU A 165 23.66 1.62 -5.12
N ALA A 166 23.42 0.57 -5.93
CA ALA A 166 22.88 -0.71 -5.46
C ALA A 166 23.80 -1.42 -4.44
N MET A 167 25.11 -1.15 -4.45
CA MET A 167 26.06 -1.70 -3.46
C MET A 167 25.89 -1.13 -2.04
N LEU A 168 25.10 -0.08 -1.85
CA LEU A 168 24.97 0.66 -0.59
C LEU A 168 23.55 0.64 -0.01
N THR A 169 22.59 0.02 -0.70
CA THR A 169 21.18 0.04 -0.30
C THR A 169 20.67 -1.38 -0.08
N ASP A 170 19.88 -1.57 0.96
CA ASP A 170 19.14 -2.82 1.13
C ASP A 170 18.15 -3.00 -0.03
N ASN A 171 18.14 -4.18 -0.64
CA ASN A 171 17.18 -4.52 -1.69
C ASN A 171 15.77 -4.61 -1.08
N ILE A 172 14.77 -4.30 -1.90
CA ILE A 172 13.38 -4.63 -1.55
C ILE A 172 13.16 -6.09 -1.94
N GLU A 173 12.69 -6.88 -1.00
CA GLU A 173 12.36 -8.29 -1.22
C GLU A 173 10.85 -8.48 -1.21
N LEU A 174 10.34 -9.19 -2.20
CA LEU A 174 8.91 -9.48 -2.36
C LEU A 174 8.71 -10.98 -2.41
N ALA A 175 7.58 -11.46 -1.91
CA ALA A 175 7.13 -12.83 -2.14
C ALA A 175 5.67 -12.83 -2.59
N TYR A 176 5.40 -13.63 -3.63
CA TYR A 176 4.08 -13.81 -4.22
C TYR A 176 3.65 -15.27 -4.10
N ASP A 177 2.37 -15.51 -3.90
CA ASP A 177 1.78 -16.86 -3.92
C ASP A 177 1.50 -17.35 -5.35
N SER A 178 0.93 -18.56 -5.47
CA SER A 178 0.56 -19.18 -6.74
C SER A 178 -0.49 -18.41 -7.53
N ASP A 179 -1.32 -17.61 -6.85
CA ASP A 179 -2.34 -16.75 -7.45
C ASP A 179 -1.77 -15.37 -7.83
N ARG A 180 -0.45 -15.22 -7.76
CA ARG A 180 0.29 -13.98 -8.04
C ARG A 180 -0.13 -12.84 -7.11
N ARG A 181 -0.53 -13.14 -5.87
CA ARG A 181 -0.83 -12.16 -4.82
C ARG A 181 0.42 -11.89 -3.99
N LEU A 182 0.71 -10.62 -3.72
CA LEU A 182 1.82 -10.22 -2.85
C LEU A 182 1.50 -10.64 -1.42
N VAL A 183 2.29 -11.57 -0.86
CA VAL A 183 2.10 -12.08 0.51
C VAL A 183 3.16 -11.55 1.47
N ARG A 184 4.31 -11.09 0.95
CA ARG A 184 5.38 -10.50 1.77
C ARG A 184 6.08 -9.37 1.03
N PHE A 185 6.30 -8.27 1.75
CA PHE A 185 7.19 -7.17 1.35
C PHE A 185 8.23 -6.98 2.44
N SER A 186 9.49 -6.74 2.08
CA SER A 186 10.55 -6.38 3.01
C SER A 186 11.40 -5.27 2.42
N GLY A 187 11.53 -4.15 3.12
CA GLY A 187 12.30 -2.99 2.65
C GLY A 187 11.88 -1.68 3.33
N LEU A 188 12.27 -0.56 2.74
CA LEU A 188 11.95 0.77 3.26
C LEU A 188 10.45 1.04 3.15
N SER A 189 9.83 1.34 4.30
CA SER A 189 8.42 1.68 4.44
C SER A 189 8.07 3.01 3.78
N ASN A 190 6.88 3.08 3.16
CA ASN A 190 6.26 4.34 2.74
C ASN A 190 5.76 5.20 3.91
N ILE A 191 5.58 4.60 5.09
CA ILE A 191 5.21 5.28 6.33
C ILE A 191 6.47 5.54 7.16
N PRO A 192 6.85 6.81 7.40
CA PRO A 192 7.94 7.11 8.31
C PRO A 192 7.51 6.92 9.78
N ASP A 193 8.47 6.88 10.69
CA ASP A 193 8.18 6.84 12.13
C ASP A 193 7.53 8.15 12.62
N ALA A 194 7.21 8.21 13.92
CA ALA A 194 6.60 9.40 14.52
C ALA A 194 7.50 10.65 14.43
N GLN A 195 8.82 10.48 14.31
CA GLN A 195 9.80 11.55 14.14
C GLN A 195 9.96 11.97 12.67
N GLY A 196 9.40 11.20 11.74
CA GLY A 196 9.51 11.42 10.30
C GLY A 196 10.73 10.75 9.64
N GLN A 197 11.41 9.85 10.35
CA GLN A 197 12.51 9.06 9.77
C GLN A 197 11.98 7.86 9.01
N GLY A 198 12.73 7.42 7.98
CA GLY A 198 12.45 6.18 7.27
C GLY A 198 12.65 4.97 8.18
N GLN A 199 11.83 3.94 8.00
CA GLN A 199 11.91 2.70 8.76
C GLN A 199 11.85 1.50 7.81
N ASN A 200 12.71 0.51 8.05
CA ASN A 200 12.68 -0.75 7.32
C ASN A 200 11.66 -1.69 7.98
N VAL A 201 10.81 -2.30 7.16
CA VAL A 201 9.71 -3.16 7.62
C VAL A 201 9.67 -4.46 6.86
N GLU A 202 9.19 -5.51 7.51
CA GLU A 202 8.58 -6.66 6.85
C GLU A 202 7.06 -6.56 6.98
N ILE A 203 6.35 -6.56 5.85
CA ILE A 203 4.89 -6.56 5.79
C ILE A 203 4.43 -7.93 5.31
N ARG A 204 3.54 -8.56 6.07
CA ARG A 204 2.87 -9.81 5.67
C ARG A 204 1.40 -9.54 5.37
N TYR A 205 0.96 -9.94 4.18
CA TYR A 205 -0.39 -9.68 3.69
C TYR A 205 -1.29 -10.91 3.85
N ARG A 206 -2.54 -10.66 4.25
CA ARG A 206 -3.63 -11.64 4.24
C ARG A 206 -4.78 -11.08 3.42
N TYR A 207 -5.37 -11.93 2.59
CA TYR A 207 -6.51 -11.60 1.74
C TYR A 207 -7.78 -12.18 2.38
N ALA A 208 -8.90 -11.47 2.27
CA ALA A 208 -10.20 -12.04 2.55
C ALA A 208 -10.55 -13.04 1.43
N ASP A 209 -10.89 -14.27 1.81
CA ASP A 209 -11.34 -15.33 0.89
C ASP A 209 -12.82 -15.17 0.52
#